data_AF-X1UWI9-F1
#
_entry.id   AF-X1UWI9-F1
#
_cell.length_a   1.000
_cell.length_b   1.000
_cell.length_c   1.000
_cell.angle_alpha   90.00
_cell.angle_beta   90.00
_cell.angle_gamma   90.00
#
_symmetry.space_group_name_H-M   'P 1'
#
loop_
_entity.id
_entity.type
_entity.pdbx_description
1 polymer ?
#
loop_
_entity_poly.entity_id
_entity_poly.type
_entity_poly.pdbx_seq_one_letter_code
_entity_poly.pdbx_strand_id
1 'polypeptide(L)'
;ANDDIVISAFSIMSGTVDRRFPDLDSDGLCDDTDFYSYAGNQTSDFSCADIAAMLDPAAPNAGIVLVEIYYDYHMILGLPWITAFVTESIYWFEYPIETRF
;
A
#
# COMPACT_ATOMS: atom_id res chain seq x y z
N ALA A 1 6.67 15.63 5.16
CA ALA A 1 6.96 14.67 4.10
C ALA A 1 6.35 13.36 4.56
N ASN A 2 5.22 12.97 3.98
CA ASN A 2 4.59 11.66 4.25
C ASN A 2 5.08 10.57 3.30
N ASP A 3 6.10 10.88 2.50
CA ASP A 3 6.76 9.92 1.62
C ASP A 3 7.33 8.76 2.44
N ASP A 4 7.12 7.55 1.95
CA ASP A 4 7.65 6.34 2.56
C ASP A 4 7.73 5.20 1.55
N ILE A 5 8.57 4.23 1.86
CA ILE A 5 8.62 2.95 1.16
C ILE A 5 8.41 1.88 2.22
N VAL A 6 7.32 1.13 2.08
CA VAL A 6 7.01 -0.01 2.94
C VAL A 6 7.26 -1.29 2.15
N ILE A 7 7.98 -2.22 2.75
CA ILE A 7 8.39 -3.49 2.14
C ILE A 7 7.97 -4.62 3.06
N SER A 8 7.30 -5.62 2.50
CA SER A 8 7.04 -6.88 3.18
C SER A 8 7.23 -8.07 2.24
N ALA A 9 7.57 -9.22 2.79
CA ALA A 9 7.67 -10.45 2.02
C ALA A 9 6.77 -11.52 2.61
N PHE A 10 6.05 -12.25 1.76
CA PHE A 10 5.10 -13.28 2.15
C PHE A 10 5.62 -14.64 1.70
N SER A 11 5.59 -15.62 2.60
CA SER A 11 5.78 -17.03 2.27
C SER A 11 4.43 -17.65 1.96
N ILE A 12 4.31 -18.30 0.81
CA ILE A 12 3.10 -19.01 0.39
C ILE A 12 3.35 -20.51 0.51
N MET A 13 2.45 -21.20 1.19
CA MET A 13 2.46 -22.65 1.31
C MET A 13 1.05 -23.21 1.05
N SER A 14 0.96 -24.21 0.17
CA SER A 14 -0.28 -24.94 -0.11
C SER A 14 -1.47 -24.05 -0.50
N GLY A 15 -1.21 -22.99 -1.29
CA GLY A 15 -2.25 -22.05 -1.75
C GLY A 15 -2.70 -21.05 -0.69
N THR A 16 -1.99 -20.94 0.44
CA THR A 16 -2.28 -20.00 1.52
C THR A 16 -1.04 -19.22 1.95
N VAL A 17 -1.23 -18.03 2.50
CA VAL A 17 -0.15 -17.27 3.15
C VAL A 17 0.25 -18.00 4.44
N ASP A 18 1.51 -18.37 4.54
CA ASP A 18 2.10 -19.06 5.70
C ASP A 18 2.70 -18.05 6.68
N ARG A 19 3.52 -17.11 6.18
CA ARG A 19 4.25 -16.13 6.99
C ARG A 19 4.43 -14.80 6.27
N ARG A 20 4.66 -13.75 7.05
CA ARG A 20 5.10 -12.45 6.56
C ARG A 20 6.45 -12.09 7.19
N PHE A 21 7.23 -11.29 6.48
CA PHE A 21 8.55 -10.85 6.89
C PHE A 21 8.72 -9.35 6.65
N PRO A 22 9.49 -8.65 7.50
CA PRO A 22 10.22 -9.18 8.67
C PRO A 22 9.29 -9.64 9.80
N ASP A 23 9.63 -10.77 10.43
CA ASP A 23 8.92 -11.32 11.60
C ASP A 23 9.37 -10.54 12.84
N LEU A 24 8.57 -9.56 13.25
CA LEU A 24 8.95 -8.57 14.26
C LEU A 24 8.76 -9.09 15.70
N ASP A 25 7.81 -10.00 15.91
CA ASP A 25 7.51 -10.58 17.22
C ASP A 25 8.08 -11.99 17.43
N SER A 26 8.70 -12.56 16.39
CA SER A 26 9.32 -13.88 16.36
C SER A 26 8.35 -15.04 16.62
N ASP A 27 7.07 -14.85 16.32
CA ASP A 27 6.05 -15.89 16.47
C ASP A 27 5.98 -16.84 15.26
N GLY A 28 6.61 -16.45 14.14
CA GLY A 28 6.67 -17.22 12.91
C GLY A 28 5.32 -17.38 12.21
N LEU A 29 4.38 -16.46 12.45
CA LEU A 29 3.08 -16.37 11.81
C LEU A 29 3.08 -15.26 10.75
N CYS A 30 1.90 -14.98 10.21
CA CYS A 30 1.67 -13.82 9.36
C CYS A 30 0.99 -12.76 10.23
N ASP A 31 1.70 -11.69 10.59
CA ASP A 31 1.12 -10.53 11.28
C ASP A 31 1.04 -9.31 10.35
N ASP A 32 -0.02 -8.52 10.48
CA ASP A 32 -0.22 -7.30 9.69
C ASP A 32 0.78 -6.20 10.06
N THR A 33 1.46 -6.35 11.19
CA THR A 33 2.53 -5.43 11.61
C THR A 33 3.92 -5.78 11.05
N ASP A 34 4.06 -6.94 10.40
CA ASP A 34 5.33 -7.43 9.84
C ASP A 34 5.70 -6.74 8.52
N PHE A 35 6.24 -5.54 8.62
CA PHE A 35 6.76 -4.79 7.48
C PHE A 35 7.97 -3.96 7.86
N TYR A 36 8.80 -3.67 6.86
CA TYR A 36 9.85 -2.68 6.98
C TYR A 36 9.38 -1.37 6.36
N SER A 37 9.42 -0.28 7.11
CA SER A 37 9.19 1.08 6.62
C SER A 37 10.53 1.83 6.59
N TYR A 38 10.82 2.51 5.47
CA TYR A 38 12.07 3.25 5.32
C TYR A 38 12.09 4.54 6.16
N ALA A 39 10.99 5.30 6.13
CA ALA A 39 10.88 6.60 6.81
C ALA A 39 10.14 6.52 8.14
N GLY A 40 9.44 5.42 8.44
CA GLY A 40 8.62 5.23 9.63
C GLY A 40 7.33 6.07 9.62
N ASN A 41 6.89 6.52 8.45
CA ASN A 41 5.74 7.44 8.32
C ASN A 41 4.46 6.71 7.94
N GLN A 42 4.58 5.53 7.34
CA GLN A 42 3.46 4.75 6.81
C GLN A 42 3.47 3.33 7.35
N THR A 43 2.28 2.74 7.43
CA THR A 43 2.06 1.32 7.70
C THR A 43 1.60 0.65 6.42
N SER A 44 1.82 -0.66 6.29
CA SER A 44 1.29 -1.40 5.13
C SER A 44 -0.24 -1.34 5.09
N ASP A 45 -0.81 -1.13 3.91
CA ASP A 45 -2.26 -1.14 3.69
C ASP A 45 -2.82 -2.55 3.47
N PHE A 46 -1.95 -3.53 3.20
CA PHE A 46 -2.35 -4.91 2.94
C PHE A 46 -2.19 -5.79 4.17
N SER A 47 -3.30 -6.43 4.58
CA SER A 47 -3.26 -7.48 5.59
C SER A 47 -2.87 -8.84 4.99
N CYS A 48 -2.47 -9.76 5.85
CA CYS A 48 -2.27 -11.18 5.51
C CYS A 48 -3.52 -11.79 4.86
N ALA A 49 -4.71 -11.40 5.35
CA ALA A 49 -5.98 -11.88 4.82
C ALA A 49 -6.27 -11.33 3.41
N ASP A 50 -5.91 -10.08 3.13
CA ASP A 50 -6.07 -9.48 1.81
C ASP A 50 -5.18 -10.18 0.77
N ILE A 51 -3.91 -10.42 1.12
CA ILE A 51 -3.00 -11.18 0.25
C ILE A 51 -3.50 -12.61 0.04
N ALA A 52 -4.01 -13.26 1.09
CA ALA A 52 -4.60 -14.59 0.97
C ALA A 52 -5.83 -14.61 0.06
N ALA A 53 -6.66 -13.56 0.07
CA ALA A 53 -7.82 -13.44 -0.81
C ALA A 53 -7.43 -13.16 -2.27
N MET A 54 -6.26 -12.58 -2.52
CA MET A 54 -5.74 -12.31 -3.86
C MET A 54 -4.99 -13.51 -4.48
N LEU A 55 -4.63 -14.52 -3.69
CA LEU A 55 -3.95 -15.71 -4.18
C LEU A 55 -4.89 -16.64 -4.96
N ASP A 56 -4.36 -17.21 -6.03
CA ASP A 56 -4.98 -18.37 -6.67
C ASP A 56 -4.88 -19.57 -5.72
N PRO A 57 -5.98 -20.30 -5.43
CA PRO A 57 -5.93 -21.53 -4.62
C PRO A 57 -4.95 -22.60 -5.12
N ALA A 58 -4.59 -22.57 -6.41
CA ALA A 58 -3.61 -23.45 -7.02
C ALA A 58 -2.17 -22.87 -7.03
N ALA A 59 -1.93 -21.76 -6.32
CA ALA A 59 -0.61 -21.14 -6.24
C ALA A 59 0.44 -22.12 -5.67
N PRO A 60 1.60 -22.28 -6.33
CA PRO A 60 2.68 -23.11 -5.82
C PRO A 60 3.31 -22.48 -4.58
N ASN A 61 4.07 -23.28 -3.82
CA ASN A 61 4.86 -22.76 -2.71
C ASN A 61 5.91 -21.79 -3.26
N ALA A 62 5.81 -20.53 -2.86
CA ALA A 62 6.60 -19.43 -3.41
C ALA A 62 6.76 -18.31 -2.38
N GLY A 63 7.72 -17.41 -2.62
CA GLY A 63 7.85 -16.15 -1.89
C GLY A 63 7.32 -14.99 -2.74
N ILE A 64 6.54 -14.10 -2.14
CA ILE A 64 6.05 -12.85 -2.74
C ILE A 64 6.75 -11.69 -2.03
N VAL A 65 7.15 -10.66 -2.78
CA VAL A 65 7.62 -9.40 -2.20
C VAL A 65 6.64 -8.30 -2.58
N LEU A 66 6.08 -7.65 -1.57
CA LEU A 66 5.21 -6.50 -1.71
C LEU A 66 6.00 -5.23 -1.40
N VAL A 67 5.97 -4.28 -2.33
CA VAL A 67 6.61 -2.97 -2.19
C VAL A 67 5.52 -1.92 -2.37
N GLU A 68 5.26 -1.17 -1.31
CA GLU A 68 4.30 -0.07 -1.27
C GLU A 68 5.08 1.24 -1.29
N ILE A 69 4.77 2.10 -2.27
CA ILE A 69 5.44 3.39 -2.46
C ILE A 69 4.42 4.47 -2.12
N TYR A 70 4.62 5.13 -0.98
CA TYR A 70 3.84 6.28 -0.56
C TYR A 70 4.52 7.54 -1.05
N TYR A 71 3.80 8.30 -1.86
CA TYR A 71 4.31 9.53 -2.45
C TYR A 71 3.36 10.69 -2.15
N ASP A 72 3.84 11.67 -1.39
CA ASP A 72 3.12 12.86 -0.98
C ASP A 72 3.28 13.93 -2.07
N TYR A 73 2.49 13.78 -3.14
CA TYR A 73 2.52 14.73 -4.26
C TYR A 73 1.45 15.81 -4.09
N HIS A 74 1.89 17.03 -3.76
CA HIS A 74 1.05 18.21 -3.89
C HIS A 74 0.90 18.60 -5.37
N MET A 75 -0.20 18.18 -6.00
CA MET A 75 -0.55 18.65 -7.34
C MET A 75 -0.83 20.15 -7.33
N ILE A 76 0.14 20.96 -7.76
CA ILE A 76 -0.10 22.38 -8.08
C ILE A 76 -0.57 22.45 -9.53
N LEU A 77 -1.89 22.54 -9.74
CA LEU A 77 -2.47 22.78 -11.05
C LEU A 77 -2.20 24.22 -11.49
N GLY A 78 -1.09 24.42 -12.22
CA GLY A 78 -0.80 25.67 -12.92
C GLY A 78 -1.64 25.85 -14.18
N LEU A 79 -2.98 25.76 -14.07
CA LEU A 79 -3.90 25.95 -15.21
C LEU A 79 -3.94 27.44 -15.59
N PRO A 80 -3.35 27.87 -16.73
CA PRO A 80 -3.17 29.28 -17.06
C PRO A 80 -4.47 30.06 -17.28
N TRP A 81 -5.61 29.37 -17.42
CA TRP A 81 -6.91 29.97 -17.75
C TRP A 81 -7.85 30.11 -16.54
N ILE A 82 -7.52 29.53 -15.39
CA ILE A 82 -8.37 29.60 -14.17
C ILE A 82 -7.98 30.76 -13.23
N THR A 83 -6.78 31.33 -13.38
CA THR A 83 -6.32 32.50 -12.61
C THR A 83 -7.09 33.79 -12.91
N ALA A 84 -7.93 33.80 -13.96
CA ALA A 84 -8.78 34.94 -14.28
C ALA A 84 -9.98 35.09 -13.31
N PHE A 85 -10.34 34.04 -12.56
CA PHE A 85 -11.57 34.02 -11.75
C PHE A 85 -11.40 33.60 -10.30
N VAL A 86 -10.25 33.02 -9.91
CA VAL A 86 -9.97 32.64 -8.52
C VAL A 86 -8.54 33.01 -8.17
N THR A 87 -8.36 33.92 -7.21
CA THR A 87 -7.06 34.44 -6.75
C THR A 87 -6.34 33.59 -5.72
N GLU A 88 -6.94 32.48 -5.27
CA GLU A 88 -6.33 31.62 -4.25
C GLU A 88 -6.27 30.14 -4.70
N SER A 89 -5.17 29.49 -4.32
CA SER A 89 -4.90 28.07 -4.54
C SER A 89 -5.89 27.23 -3.75
N ILE A 90 -6.75 26.48 -4.45
CA ILE A 90 -7.72 25.57 -3.84
C ILE A 90 -7.05 24.20 -3.64
N TYR A 91 -7.04 23.71 -2.41
CA TYR A 91 -6.70 22.32 -2.11
C TYR A 91 -7.83 21.39 -2.56
N TRP A 92 -7.52 20.38 -3.37
CA TRP A 92 -8.48 19.38 -3.83
C TRP A 92 -8.38 18.11 -2.99
N PHE A 93 -9.54 17.62 -2.55
CA PHE A 93 -9.71 16.24 -2.07
C PHE A 93 -10.32 15.44 -3.22
N GLU A 94 -9.59 14.46 -3.74
CA GLU A 94 -10.09 13.57 -4.78
C GLU A 94 -10.91 12.46 -4.11
N TYR A 95 -12.20 12.39 -4.44
CA TYR A 95 -13.05 11.25 -4.08
C TYR A 95 -13.14 10.32 -5.30
N PRO A 96 -12.85 9.02 -5.18
CA PRO A 96 -13.06 8.10 -6.29
C PRO A 96 -14.58 7.95 -6.55
N ILE A 97 -15.00 8.18 -7.79
CA ILE A 97 -16.33 7.79 -8.27
C ILE A 97 -16.30 6.27 -8.55
N GLU A 98 -17.01 5.50 -7.73
CA GLU A 98 -17.29 4.10 -7.99
C GLU A 98 -18.64 3.99 -8.72
N THR A 99 -18.63 3.96 -10.05
CA THR A 99 -19.80 3.54 -10.84
C THR A 99 -19.78 2.03 -11.01
N ARG A 100 -20.62 1.31 -10.25
CA ARG A 100 -20.93 -0.10 -10.51
C ARG A 100 -21.90 -0.21 -11.69
N PHE A 101 -21.57 -1.04 -12.66
CA PHE A 101 -22.48 -1.54 -13.70
C PHE A 101 -22.88 -2.98 -13.37
#